data_AF-A0A1I3FNG1-F1
#
_entry.id   AF-A0A1I3FNG1-F1
#
_cell.length_a   1.000
_cell.length_b   1.000
_cell.length_c   1.000
_cell.angle_alpha   90.00
_cell.angle_beta   90.00
_cell.angle_gamma   90.00
#
_symmetry.space_group_name_H-M   'P 1'
#
loop_
_entity.id
_entity.type
_entity.pdbx_description
1 polymer ?
#
loop_
_entity_poly.entity_id
_entity_poly.type
_entity_poly.pdbx_seq_one_letter_code
_entity_poly.pdbx_strand_id
1 'polypeptide(L)'
;MLYRKQTGYDEFKCIADKCPKSCCIGWQIVIDEDSVNKYTNTSGNFSDRLKAGIDYNVQCFKQNATRCAMLNDNGLCDLQSTLGEDYLCNTCRLFPRHIEEFQDIREYSLSLSCPEVTRMMMEPDFEFGITETEDESCDNPEEFEDFDFMLYDKLEYARDKMFALAKETTLPLQERMNIIACMALELQELYDEGDIFEMDDVTADDTFETTGTSAMLSLDNCIKGFDALIEMEVLEESWRDSIKAAKAFWLEHKESFTTWKSTMYPAAEKEFIFEKILECLLYTYFCGAVYDGQIYARTMIAVQSTRWLMMLDAASSQELAKTIYLYSREVEHSDLNVNALIEYFEDEL
;
A
#
# COMPACT_ATOMS: atom_id res chain seq x y z
N MET A 1 -23.39 9.43 3.73
CA MET A 1 -21.95 9.15 3.59
C MET A 1 -21.83 8.06 2.55
N LEU A 2 -20.90 8.20 1.62
CA LEU A 2 -20.60 7.17 0.64
C LEU A 2 -19.54 6.23 1.23
N TYR A 3 -19.75 4.94 1.08
CA TYR A 3 -18.81 3.91 1.52
C TYR A 3 -18.34 3.13 0.32
N ARG A 4 -17.02 3.09 0.13
CA ARG A 4 -16.36 2.30 -0.91
C ARG A 4 -15.60 1.17 -0.26
N LYS A 5 -15.87 -0.07 -0.68
CA LYS A 5 -15.29 -1.24 -0.03
C LYS A 5 -14.69 -2.19 -1.04
N GLN A 6 -13.40 -2.48 -0.85
CA GLN A 6 -12.66 -3.47 -1.61
C GLN A 6 -13.28 -4.87 -1.45
N THR A 7 -13.31 -5.65 -2.54
CA THR A 7 -13.70 -7.06 -2.53
C THR A 7 -12.95 -7.84 -1.44
N GLY A 8 -13.69 -8.61 -0.64
CA GLY A 8 -13.13 -9.48 0.41
C GLY A 8 -12.92 -8.80 1.78
N TYR A 9 -13.17 -7.49 1.90
CA TYR A 9 -12.97 -6.76 3.15
C TYR A 9 -13.80 -7.30 4.33
N ASP A 10 -15.09 -7.60 4.09
CA ASP A 10 -15.97 -8.14 5.13
C ASP A 10 -15.73 -9.65 5.36
N GLU A 11 -15.35 -10.37 4.30
CA GLU A 11 -15.09 -11.82 4.35
C GLU A 11 -13.73 -12.17 4.98
N PHE A 12 -12.79 -11.22 5.03
CA PHE A 12 -11.44 -11.45 5.53
C PHE A 12 -11.45 -12.01 6.96
N LYS A 13 -10.68 -13.08 7.17
CA LYS A 13 -10.47 -13.71 8.46
C LYS A 13 -8.99 -13.99 8.68
N CYS A 14 -8.49 -13.54 9.83
CA CYS A 14 -7.14 -13.86 10.26
C CYS A 14 -6.97 -15.39 10.41
N ILE A 15 -5.92 -15.94 9.80
CA ILE A 15 -5.57 -17.37 9.90
C ILE A 15 -4.75 -17.71 11.15
N ALA A 16 -4.58 -16.74 12.06
CA ALA A 16 -3.96 -16.86 13.36
C ALA A 16 -2.62 -17.60 13.35
N ASP A 17 -2.55 -18.77 13.97
CA ASP A 17 -1.36 -19.60 14.13
C ASP A 17 -0.81 -20.19 12.84
N LYS A 18 -1.59 -20.14 11.75
CA LYS A 18 -1.15 -20.54 10.41
C LYS A 18 -0.43 -19.43 9.65
N CYS A 19 -0.48 -18.19 10.15
CA CYS A 19 0.15 -17.07 9.47
C CYS A 19 1.68 -17.20 9.53
N PRO A 20 2.41 -17.11 8.40
CA PRO A 20 3.86 -17.26 8.38
C PRO A 20 4.60 -16.09 9.05
N LYS A 21 3.87 -15.03 9.43
CA LYS A 21 4.44 -13.80 9.97
C LYS A 21 3.55 -13.21 11.07
N SER A 22 4.15 -12.80 12.18
CA SER A 22 3.47 -12.03 13.21
C SER A 22 3.27 -10.58 12.74
N CYS A 23 2.05 -10.07 12.86
CA CYS A 23 1.72 -8.68 12.52
C CYS A 23 2.48 -7.67 13.39
N CYS A 24 2.62 -7.91 14.69
CA CYS A 24 3.20 -6.94 15.65
C CYS A 24 4.74 -7.03 15.82
N ILE A 25 5.48 -7.15 14.71
CA ILE A 25 6.95 -7.12 14.68
C ILE A 25 7.39 -6.01 13.73
N GLY A 26 8.40 -5.22 14.10
CA GLY A 26 9.06 -4.26 13.21
C GLY A 26 8.45 -2.86 13.20
N TRP A 27 7.20 -2.70 13.67
CA TRP A 27 6.50 -1.41 13.74
C TRP A 27 5.78 -1.22 15.07
N GLN A 28 5.54 0.04 15.42
CA GLN A 28 5.00 0.42 16.72
C GLN A 28 3.47 0.31 16.73
N ILE A 29 2.92 -0.46 17.68
CA ILE A 29 1.47 -0.59 17.83
C ILE A 29 0.96 0.51 18.77
N VAL A 30 0.22 1.45 18.19
CA VAL A 30 -0.52 2.50 18.91
C VAL A 30 -1.77 1.88 19.56
N ILE A 31 -2.16 2.43 20.70
CA ILE A 31 -3.31 2.00 21.49
C ILE A 31 -4.25 3.18 21.60
N ASP A 32 -5.49 3.03 21.12
CA ASP A 32 -6.54 4.03 21.30
C ASP A 32 -6.82 4.28 22.79
N GLU A 33 -7.28 5.50 23.11
CA GLU A 33 -7.49 5.96 24.49
C GLU A 33 -8.46 5.04 25.25
N ASP A 34 -9.53 4.58 24.59
CA ASP A 34 -10.51 3.66 25.16
C ASP A 34 -9.85 2.34 25.58
N SER A 35 -8.97 1.80 24.74
CA SER A 35 -8.21 0.59 25.03
C SER A 35 -7.17 0.81 26.13
N VAL A 36 -6.49 1.96 26.20
CA VAL A 36 -5.60 2.30 27.33
C VAL A 36 -6.38 2.28 28.65
N ASN A 37 -7.56 2.91 28.67
CA ASN A 37 -8.44 2.91 29.83
C ASN A 37 -8.91 1.50 30.19
N LYS A 38 -9.29 0.71 29.20
CA LYS A 38 -9.68 -0.70 29.37
C LYS A 38 -8.54 -1.52 29.98
N TYR A 39 -7.33 -1.44 29.43
CA TYR A 39 -6.16 -2.19 29.87
C TYR A 39 -5.72 -1.84 31.30
N THR A 40 -5.82 -0.57 31.66
CA THR A 40 -5.50 -0.09 33.01
C THR A 40 -6.43 -0.69 34.06
N ASN A 41 -7.71 -0.89 33.71
CA ASN A 41 -8.73 -1.45 34.58
C ASN A 41 -8.83 -2.99 34.52
N THR A 42 -8.14 -3.65 33.59
CA THR A 42 -8.09 -5.11 33.49
C THR A 42 -7.52 -5.72 34.77
N SER A 43 -8.12 -6.84 35.19
CA SER A 43 -7.70 -7.65 36.35
C SER A 43 -7.45 -9.11 35.92
N GLY A 44 -6.74 -9.86 36.75
CA GLY A 44 -6.43 -11.28 36.50
C GLY A 44 -4.97 -11.52 36.11
N ASN A 45 -4.63 -12.78 35.84
CA ASN A 45 -3.23 -13.23 35.73
C ASN A 45 -2.42 -12.55 34.62
N PHE A 46 -3.07 -12.05 33.56
CA PHE A 46 -2.42 -11.36 32.45
C PHE A 46 -2.28 -9.84 32.67
N SER A 47 -3.01 -9.29 33.64
CA SER A 47 -3.12 -7.82 33.80
C SER A 47 -1.79 -7.14 34.14
N ASP A 48 -0.94 -7.76 34.96
CA ASP A 48 0.37 -7.19 35.31
C ASP A 48 1.28 -7.09 34.07
N ARG A 49 1.32 -8.13 33.24
CA ARG A 49 2.07 -8.12 31.98
C ARG A 49 1.51 -7.09 31.01
N LEU A 50 0.19 -7.03 30.86
CA LEU A 50 -0.49 -6.07 29.98
C LEU A 50 -0.12 -4.64 30.36
N LYS A 51 -0.31 -4.27 31.64
CA LYS A 51 0.01 -2.92 32.15
C LYS A 51 1.50 -2.59 32.06
N ALA A 52 2.37 -3.55 32.41
CA ALA A 52 3.81 -3.36 32.28
C ALA A 52 4.26 -3.20 30.83
N GLY A 53 3.55 -3.84 29.90
CA GLY A 53 3.81 -3.82 28.46
C GLY A 53 3.31 -2.57 27.73
N ILE A 54 2.70 -1.60 28.41
CA ILE A 54 2.22 -0.35 27.81
C ILE A 54 3.17 0.79 28.18
N ASP A 55 3.51 1.63 27.21
CA ASP A 55 4.02 2.97 27.44
C ASP A 55 2.85 3.95 27.41
N TYR A 56 2.49 4.46 28.59
CA TYR A 56 1.33 5.34 28.77
C TYR A 56 1.58 6.78 28.30
N ASN A 57 2.84 7.18 28.11
CA ASN A 57 3.13 8.55 27.67
C ASN A 57 2.84 8.74 26.18
N VAL A 58 3.13 7.70 25.39
CA VAL A 58 2.94 7.67 23.94
C VAL A 58 1.80 6.73 23.52
N GLN A 59 1.08 6.17 24.49
CA GLN A 59 -0.06 5.25 24.29
C GLN A 59 0.25 4.10 23.30
N CYS A 60 1.34 3.39 23.56
CA CYS A 60 1.82 2.33 22.66
C CYS A 60 2.18 1.05 23.43
N PHE A 61 2.12 -0.11 22.77
CA PHE A 61 2.72 -1.31 23.35
C PHE A 61 4.24 -1.24 23.28
N LYS A 62 4.93 -1.44 24.41
CA LYS A 62 6.39 -1.53 24.43
C LYS A 62 6.87 -2.65 23.52
N GLN A 63 8.06 -2.45 22.96
CA GLN A 63 8.73 -3.44 22.15
C GLN A 63 9.97 -3.99 22.85
N ASN A 64 10.30 -5.26 22.58
CA ASN A 64 11.55 -5.90 22.94
C ASN A 64 12.17 -6.50 21.68
N ALA A 65 13.32 -5.96 21.25
CA ALA A 65 13.97 -6.33 19.97
C ALA A 65 12.96 -6.34 18.81
N THR A 66 12.27 -5.21 18.60
CA THR A 66 11.19 -4.96 17.61
C THR A 66 9.94 -5.83 17.73
N ARG A 67 9.83 -6.71 18.74
CA ARG A 67 8.63 -7.51 19.01
C ARG A 67 7.72 -6.81 20.02
N CYS A 68 6.43 -6.71 19.73
CA CYS A 68 5.43 -6.21 20.68
C CYS A 68 5.44 -7.03 21.99
N ALA A 69 5.29 -6.37 23.14
CA ALA A 69 5.28 -6.99 24.47
C ALA A 69 4.15 -8.04 24.67
N MET A 70 3.12 -7.99 23.84
CA MET A 70 2.01 -8.96 23.86
C MET A 70 2.29 -10.24 23.06
N LEU A 71 3.38 -10.29 22.27
CA LEU A 71 3.76 -11.50 21.55
C LEU A 71 4.41 -12.52 22.50
N ASN A 72 4.08 -13.80 22.33
CA ASN A 72 4.75 -14.91 22.99
C ASN A 72 5.91 -15.47 22.15
N ASP A 73 6.58 -16.49 22.70
CA ASP A 73 7.72 -17.15 22.05
C ASP A 73 7.34 -17.88 20.76
N ASN A 74 6.07 -18.26 20.60
CA ASN A 74 5.53 -18.86 19.37
C ASN A 74 5.13 -17.79 18.32
N GLY A 75 5.28 -16.50 18.62
CA GLY A 75 4.90 -15.41 17.71
C GLY A 75 3.40 -15.13 17.65
N LEU A 76 2.63 -15.59 18.63
CA LEU A 76 1.19 -15.34 18.76
C LEU A 76 0.91 -14.27 19.82
N CYS A 77 -0.22 -13.57 19.67
CA CYS A 77 -0.64 -12.51 20.58
C CYS A 77 -1.31 -13.09 21.83
N ASP A 78 -0.69 -12.93 22.99
CA ASP A 78 -1.25 -13.40 24.27
C ASP A 78 -2.41 -12.53 24.76
N LEU A 79 -2.48 -11.27 24.33
CA LEU A 79 -3.63 -10.41 24.60
C LEU A 79 -4.90 -11.01 24.00
N GLN A 80 -4.85 -11.38 22.71
CA GLN A 80 -5.97 -12.01 22.02
C GLN A 80 -6.27 -13.40 22.58
N SER A 81 -5.24 -14.24 22.77
CA SER A 81 -5.46 -15.63 23.23
C SER A 81 -5.98 -15.72 24.67
N THR A 82 -5.67 -14.72 25.52
CA THR A 82 -6.06 -14.72 26.93
C THR A 82 -7.33 -13.93 27.21
N LEU A 83 -7.49 -12.74 26.62
CA LEU A 83 -8.60 -11.83 26.90
C LEU A 83 -9.64 -11.77 25.76
N GLY A 84 -9.33 -12.34 24.60
CA GLY A 84 -10.21 -12.37 23.43
C GLY A 84 -10.04 -11.16 22.52
N GLU A 85 -10.60 -11.28 21.32
CA GLU A 85 -10.59 -10.25 20.27
C GLU A 85 -11.22 -8.93 20.72
N ASP A 86 -12.23 -9.00 21.60
CA ASP A 86 -12.89 -7.82 22.17
C ASP A 86 -11.96 -6.93 22.98
N TYR A 87 -10.80 -7.42 23.42
CA TYR A 87 -9.78 -6.64 24.11
C TYR A 87 -8.74 -6.05 23.16
N LEU A 88 -8.77 -6.31 21.86
CA LEU A 88 -7.84 -5.67 20.93
C LEU A 88 -8.17 -4.18 20.76
N CYS A 89 -7.11 -3.36 20.78
CA CYS A 89 -7.14 -1.96 20.39
C CYS A 89 -7.46 -1.83 18.90
N ASN A 90 -7.84 -0.63 18.46
CA ASN A 90 -8.24 -0.36 17.09
C ASN A 90 -7.16 -0.79 16.09
N THR A 91 -5.89 -0.46 16.34
CA THR A 91 -4.76 -0.88 15.49
C THR A 91 -4.70 -2.40 15.32
N CYS A 92 -4.79 -3.18 16.40
CA CYS A 92 -4.74 -4.64 16.32
C CYS A 92 -6.01 -5.28 15.77
N ARG A 93 -7.18 -4.68 16.05
CA ARG A 93 -8.49 -5.21 15.62
C ARG A 93 -8.74 -4.97 14.15
N LEU A 94 -8.36 -3.79 13.65
CA LEU A 94 -8.58 -3.40 12.27
C LEU A 94 -7.61 -4.15 11.37
N PHE A 95 -6.32 -4.25 11.73
CA PHE A 95 -5.32 -4.89 10.87
C PHE A 95 -5.78 -6.25 10.30
N PRO A 96 -5.74 -6.44 8.96
CA PRO A 96 -5.14 -5.60 7.92
C PRO A 96 -6.11 -4.66 7.20
N ARG A 97 -7.29 -4.41 7.80
CA ARG A 97 -8.25 -3.44 7.30
C ARG A 97 -7.72 -2.03 7.52
N HIS A 98 -7.72 -1.27 6.44
CA HIS A 98 -7.40 0.14 6.42
C HIS A 98 -8.68 0.91 6.07
N ILE A 99 -8.83 2.08 6.69
CA ILE A 99 -9.98 2.97 6.51
C ILE A 99 -9.38 4.33 6.17
N GLU A 100 -9.69 4.84 4.98
CA GLU A 100 -9.36 6.20 4.57
C GLU A 100 -10.65 7.03 4.60
N GLU A 101 -10.59 8.25 5.15
CA GLU A 101 -11.75 9.12 5.32
C GLU A 101 -11.54 10.43 4.56
N PHE A 102 -12.36 10.63 3.54
CA PHE A 102 -12.46 11.87 2.78
C PHE A 102 -13.80 12.55 3.11
N GLN A 103 -13.94 13.80 2.67
CA GLN A 103 -15.20 14.55 2.59
C GLN A 103 -16.48 13.72 2.33
N ASP A 104 -17.26 13.29 3.34
CA ASP A 104 -18.48 12.49 3.18
C ASP A 104 -18.28 11.11 2.50
N ILE A 105 -17.04 10.64 2.39
CA ILE A 105 -16.65 9.39 1.72
C ILE A 105 -15.70 8.60 2.60
N ARG A 106 -15.99 7.32 2.84
CA ARG A 106 -15.09 6.41 3.57
C ARG A 106 -14.73 5.22 2.71
N GLU A 107 -13.43 5.02 2.54
CA GLU A 107 -12.86 3.95 1.74
C GLU A 107 -12.26 2.85 2.61
N TYR A 108 -12.61 1.61 2.31
CA TYR A 108 -12.23 0.42 3.05
C TYR A 108 -11.35 -0.47 2.19
N SER A 109 -10.09 -0.66 2.59
CA SER A 109 -9.11 -1.49 1.89
C SER A 109 -8.49 -2.57 2.79
N LEU A 110 -7.88 -3.57 2.17
CA LEU A 110 -7.09 -4.60 2.83
C LEU A 110 -5.62 -4.42 2.46
N SER A 111 -4.78 -4.17 3.44
CA SER A 111 -3.33 -3.99 3.26
C SER A 111 -2.65 -5.27 2.77
N LEU A 112 -1.78 -5.12 1.77
CA LEU A 112 -0.94 -6.20 1.24
C LEU A 112 0.10 -6.69 2.26
N SER A 113 0.34 -5.94 3.33
CA SER A 113 1.25 -6.28 4.44
C SER A 113 0.86 -7.58 5.16
N CYS A 114 -0.39 -8.01 5.00
CA CYS A 114 -0.90 -9.26 5.55
C CYS A 114 -0.62 -10.44 4.59
N PRO A 115 0.04 -11.51 5.07
CA PRO A 115 0.27 -12.69 4.24
C PRO A 115 -1.01 -13.34 3.71
N GLU A 116 -2.11 -13.31 4.46
CA GLU A 116 -3.39 -13.89 4.01
C GLU A 116 -4.07 -13.03 2.95
N VAL A 117 -4.01 -11.70 3.07
CA VAL A 117 -4.52 -10.80 2.01
C VAL A 117 -3.69 -10.98 0.74
N THR A 118 -2.36 -11.01 0.85
CA THR A 118 -1.49 -11.29 -0.29
C THR A 118 -1.79 -12.64 -0.92
N ARG A 119 -2.00 -13.70 -0.12
CA ARG A 119 -2.38 -15.03 -0.63
C ARG A 119 -3.69 -14.96 -1.41
N MET A 120 -4.71 -14.26 -0.89
CA MET A 120 -5.99 -14.06 -1.60
C MET A 120 -5.78 -13.37 -2.96
N MET A 121 -4.95 -12.33 -3.03
CA MET A 121 -4.64 -11.64 -4.29
C MET A 121 -3.94 -12.53 -5.32
N MET A 122 -3.18 -13.53 -4.87
CA MET A 122 -2.51 -14.49 -5.74
C MET A 122 -3.45 -15.56 -6.30
N GLU A 123 -4.67 -15.71 -5.78
CA GLU A 123 -5.63 -16.68 -6.30
C GLU A 123 -6.20 -16.21 -7.65
N PRO A 124 -6.20 -17.05 -8.70
CA PRO A 124 -6.70 -16.65 -10.02
C PRO A 124 -8.17 -16.22 -10.04
N ASP A 125 -9.00 -16.78 -9.15
CA ASP A 125 -10.44 -16.54 -9.05
C ASP A 125 -10.81 -15.35 -8.14
N PHE A 126 -9.83 -14.75 -7.45
CA PHE A 126 -10.05 -13.51 -6.70
C PHE A 126 -10.07 -12.32 -7.66
N GLU A 127 -11.17 -11.57 -7.74
CA GLU A 127 -11.25 -10.35 -8.56
C GLU A 127 -11.19 -9.10 -7.67
N PHE A 128 -10.27 -8.17 -7.98
CA PHE A 128 -10.26 -6.87 -7.31
C PHE A 128 -11.43 -6.02 -7.81
N GLY A 129 -12.17 -5.47 -6.87
CA GLY A 129 -13.36 -4.68 -7.14
C GLY A 129 -13.67 -3.77 -5.97
N ILE A 130 -14.48 -2.75 -6.25
CA ILE A 130 -14.95 -1.79 -5.27
C ILE A 130 -16.47 -1.88 -5.28
N THR A 131 -17.06 -1.98 -4.11
CA THR A 131 -18.50 -1.94 -3.90
C THR A 131 -18.88 -0.63 -3.22
N GLU A 132 -19.96 -0.02 -3.68
CA GLU A 132 -20.43 1.26 -3.17
C GLU A 132 -21.76 1.10 -2.45
N THR A 133 -21.88 1.73 -1.29
CA THR A 133 -23.15 1.89 -0.57
C THR A 133 -23.22 3.28 0.03
N GLU A 134 -24.42 3.81 0.23
CA GLU A 134 -24.64 5.13 0.81
C GLU A 134 -25.62 5.09 1.98
N ASP A 135 -25.47 6.02 2.92
CA ASP A 135 -26.44 6.30 3.97
C ASP A 135 -26.68 7.81 4.18
N GLU A 136 -27.56 8.15 5.11
CA GLU A 136 -27.93 9.54 5.44
C GLU A 136 -26.93 10.23 6.41
N SER A 137 -25.85 9.57 6.83
CA SER A 137 -24.84 10.21 7.69
C SER A 137 -24.02 11.23 6.89
N CYS A 138 -23.48 12.26 7.53
CA CYS A 138 -22.57 13.22 6.92
C CYS A 138 -21.48 13.55 7.93
N ASP A 139 -20.30 13.85 7.44
CA ASP A 139 -19.20 14.29 8.30
C ASP A 139 -19.47 15.70 8.82
N ASN A 140 -18.77 16.08 9.88
CA ASN A 140 -18.79 17.45 10.36
C ASN A 140 -17.98 18.33 9.38
N PRO A 141 -18.58 19.33 8.70
CA PRO A 141 -17.84 20.15 7.76
C PRO A 141 -16.64 20.90 8.38
N GLU A 142 -16.66 21.16 9.69
CA GLU A 142 -15.54 21.80 10.40
C GLU A 142 -14.31 20.88 10.52
N GLU A 143 -14.47 19.55 10.43
CA GLU A 143 -13.35 18.59 10.47
C GLU A 143 -12.59 18.54 9.14
N PHE A 144 -13.19 19.05 8.06
CA PHE A 144 -12.68 19.02 6.70
C PHE A 144 -12.63 20.42 6.08
N GLU A 145 -12.36 21.46 6.89
CA GLU A 145 -12.36 22.87 6.44
C GLU A 145 -11.39 23.12 5.27
N ASP A 146 -10.23 22.45 5.28
CA ASP A 146 -9.18 22.57 4.27
C ASP A 146 -9.29 21.52 3.13
N PHE A 147 -10.37 20.75 3.08
CA PHE A 147 -10.53 19.70 2.08
C PHE A 147 -10.85 20.28 0.68
N ASP A 148 -10.00 20.00 -0.30
CA ASP A 148 -10.23 20.41 -1.68
C ASP A 148 -11.20 19.46 -2.38
N PHE A 149 -12.50 19.72 -2.23
CA PHE A 149 -13.56 18.98 -2.90
C PHE A 149 -13.42 18.96 -4.42
N MET A 150 -12.90 20.04 -5.02
CA MET A 150 -12.80 20.14 -6.47
C MET A 150 -11.70 19.22 -6.96
N LEU A 151 -10.54 19.24 -6.32
CA LEU A 151 -9.46 18.30 -6.60
C LEU A 151 -9.91 16.86 -6.38
N TYR A 152 -10.59 16.57 -5.27
CA TYR A 152 -11.06 15.22 -4.99
C TYR A 152 -12.01 14.69 -6.08
N ASP A 153 -12.97 15.49 -6.53
CA ASP A 153 -13.87 15.14 -7.65
C ASP A 153 -13.08 14.76 -8.92
N LYS A 154 -12.03 15.52 -9.25
CA LYS A 154 -11.14 15.22 -10.38
C LYS A 154 -10.32 13.95 -10.18
N LEU A 155 -9.79 13.75 -8.97
CA LEU A 155 -9.05 12.54 -8.63
C LEU A 155 -9.95 11.31 -8.70
N GLU A 156 -11.17 11.37 -8.20
CA GLU A 156 -12.11 10.26 -8.28
C GLU A 156 -12.39 9.87 -9.74
N TYR A 157 -12.71 10.86 -10.57
CA TYR A 157 -12.99 10.64 -11.99
C TYR A 157 -11.77 10.09 -12.75
N ALA A 158 -10.56 10.60 -12.45
CA ALA A 158 -9.32 10.07 -13.01
C ALA A 158 -9.04 8.64 -12.54
N ARG A 159 -9.30 8.32 -11.26
CA ARG A 159 -9.07 6.98 -10.69
C ARG A 159 -9.94 5.93 -11.36
N ASP A 160 -11.18 6.25 -11.68
CA ASP A 160 -12.07 5.34 -12.41
C ASP A 160 -11.52 4.99 -13.80
N LYS A 161 -10.96 5.98 -14.52
CA LYS A 161 -10.28 5.75 -15.80
C LYS A 161 -9.02 4.90 -15.60
N MET A 162 -8.22 5.17 -14.56
CA MET A 162 -7.03 4.38 -14.24
C MET A 162 -7.38 2.93 -13.87
N PHE A 163 -8.48 2.69 -13.15
CA PHE A 163 -8.96 1.33 -12.87
C PHE A 163 -9.45 0.61 -14.13
N ALA A 164 -10.16 1.31 -15.02
CA ALA A 164 -10.59 0.73 -16.30
C ALA A 164 -9.36 0.28 -17.12
N LEU A 165 -8.29 1.09 -17.14
CA LEU A 165 -7.02 0.71 -17.76
C LEU A 165 -6.34 -0.44 -17.02
N ALA A 166 -6.28 -0.40 -15.70
CA ALA A 166 -5.65 -1.45 -14.90
C ALA A 166 -6.33 -2.81 -15.13
N LYS A 167 -7.62 -2.85 -15.44
CA LYS A 167 -8.38 -4.09 -15.74
C LYS A 167 -8.38 -4.51 -17.21
N GLU A 168 -7.84 -3.69 -18.11
CA GLU A 168 -7.84 -3.97 -19.54
C GLU A 168 -6.88 -5.13 -19.87
N THR A 169 -7.36 -6.20 -20.50
CA THR A 169 -6.54 -7.40 -20.76
C THR A 169 -6.00 -7.49 -22.19
N THR A 170 -6.40 -6.57 -23.06
CA THR A 170 -5.91 -6.51 -24.46
C THR A 170 -4.53 -5.89 -24.58
N LEU A 171 -4.09 -5.10 -23.60
CA LEU A 171 -2.76 -4.49 -23.52
C LEU A 171 -1.94 -5.18 -22.42
N PRO A 172 -0.62 -5.38 -22.61
CA PRO A 172 0.22 -5.86 -21.52
C PRO A 172 0.30 -4.85 -20.37
N LEU A 173 0.54 -5.35 -19.16
CA LEU A 173 0.54 -4.55 -17.93
C LEU A 173 1.48 -3.34 -17.98
N GLN A 174 2.62 -3.44 -18.66
CA GLN A 174 3.56 -2.31 -18.76
C GLN A 174 2.99 -1.14 -19.54
N GLU A 175 2.27 -1.41 -20.63
CA GLU A 175 1.63 -0.42 -21.48
C GLU A 175 0.51 0.27 -20.70
N ARG A 176 -0.29 -0.49 -19.95
CA ARG A 176 -1.31 0.06 -19.03
C ARG A 176 -0.70 0.97 -17.97
N MET A 177 0.35 0.51 -17.29
CA MET A 177 1.06 1.31 -16.29
C MET A 177 1.72 2.56 -16.90
N ASN A 178 2.22 2.50 -18.13
CA ASN A 178 2.78 3.67 -18.82
C ASN A 178 1.69 4.70 -19.13
N ILE A 179 0.52 4.27 -19.61
CA ILE A 179 -0.61 5.17 -19.86
C ILE A 179 -1.08 5.80 -18.55
N ILE A 180 -1.22 5.01 -17.48
CA ILE A 180 -1.59 5.52 -16.14
C ILE A 180 -0.56 6.56 -15.64
N ALA A 181 0.73 6.30 -15.81
CA ALA A 181 1.78 7.25 -15.44
C ALA A 181 1.74 8.54 -16.29
N CYS A 182 1.48 8.44 -17.60
CA CYS A 182 1.29 9.61 -18.46
C CYS A 182 0.07 10.44 -18.04
N MET A 183 -1.06 9.78 -17.76
CA MET A 183 -2.25 10.46 -17.27
C MET A 183 -1.96 11.21 -15.98
N ALA A 184 -1.24 10.60 -15.04
CA ALA A 184 -0.89 11.26 -13.78
C ALA A 184 0.03 12.47 -13.97
N LEU A 185 0.96 12.41 -14.93
CA LEU A 185 1.81 13.55 -15.27
C LEU A 185 0.98 14.71 -15.85
N GLU A 186 0.11 14.44 -16.81
CA GLU A 186 -0.77 15.46 -17.40
C GLU A 186 -1.73 16.06 -16.36
N LEU A 187 -2.28 15.23 -15.47
CA LEU A 187 -3.11 15.69 -14.35
C LEU A 187 -2.33 16.59 -13.40
N GLN A 188 -1.06 16.26 -13.12
CA GLN A 188 -0.19 17.10 -12.29
C GLN A 188 0.10 18.45 -12.97
N GLU A 189 0.46 18.44 -14.25
CA GLU A 189 0.73 19.68 -15.02
C GLU A 189 -0.49 20.60 -15.02
N LEU A 190 -1.69 20.07 -15.27
CA LEU A 190 -2.93 20.84 -15.21
C LEU A 190 -3.22 21.39 -13.81
N TYR A 191 -2.99 20.59 -12.76
CA TYR A 191 -3.17 21.04 -11.39
C TYR A 191 -2.19 22.17 -11.02
N ASP A 192 -0.91 22.04 -11.40
CA ASP A 192 0.14 23.03 -11.16
C ASP A 192 -0.11 24.34 -11.92
N GLU A 193 -0.68 24.26 -13.13
CA GLU A 193 -1.09 25.42 -13.95
C GLU A 193 -2.39 26.07 -13.46
N GLY A 194 -3.15 25.38 -12.59
CA GLY A 194 -4.44 25.83 -12.06
C GLY A 194 -5.64 25.56 -13.00
N ASP A 195 -5.44 24.76 -14.04
CA ASP A 195 -6.43 24.38 -15.05
C ASP A 195 -7.16 23.08 -14.63
N ILE A 196 -7.74 23.12 -13.41
CA ILE A 196 -8.36 21.95 -12.76
C ILE A 196 -9.60 21.41 -13.50
N PHE A 197 -10.29 22.22 -14.32
CA PHE A 197 -11.49 21.76 -15.03
C PHE A 197 -11.13 20.88 -16.23
N GLU A 198 -9.94 21.09 -16.79
CA GLU A 198 -9.38 20.43 -17.95
C GLU A 198 -8.89 19.02 -17.59
N MET A 199 -8.72 18.72 -16.30
CA MET A 199 -8.40 17.37 -15.81
C MET A 199 -9.45 16.32 -16.24
N ASP A 200 -10.70 16.72 -16.46
CA ASP A 200 -11.76 15.83 -16.95
C ASP A 200 -11.47 15.31 -18.38
N ASP A 201 -10.76 16.09 -19.19
CA ASP A 201 -10.46 15.78 -20.58
C ASP A 201 -9.23 14.87 -20.73
N VAL A 202 -8.47 14.61 -19.66
CA VAL A 202 -7.34 13.67 -19.67
C VAL A 202 -7.87 12.26 -19.93
N THR A 203 -7.65 11.74 -21.13
CA THR A 203 -8.06 10.39 -21.55
C THR A 203 -6.88 9.57 -22.02
N ALA A 204 -7.03 8.26 -21.85
CA ALA A 204 -6.14 7.23 -22.40
C ALA A 204 -6.21 7.14 -23.93
N ASP A 205 -6.01 8.23 -24.66
CA ASP A 205 -6.05 8.20 -26.12
C ASP A 205 -4.72 7.66 -26.68
N ASP A 206 -4.81 6.95 -27.81
CA ASP A 206 -3.69 6.32 -28.54
C ASP A 206 -2.55 7.29 -28.93
N THR A 207 -2.73 8.59 -28.70
CA THR A 207 -1.80 9.68 -28.95
C THR A 207 -0.87 10.00 -27.79
N PHE A 208 -0.94 9.32 -26.64
CA PHE A 208 0.06 9.51 -25.59
C PHE A 208 1.45 9.22 -26.16
N GLU A 209 2.23 10.28 -26.36
CA GLU A 209 3.65 10.20 -26.65
C GLU A 209 4.36 9.63 -25.41
N THR A 210 4.34 8.31 -25.27
CA THR A 210 5.08 7.54 -24.24
C THR A 210 6.59 7.75 -24.33
N THR A 211 7.09 8.58 -25.26
CA THR A 211 8.49 8.94 -25.40
C THR A 211 9.09 9.47 -24.09
N GLY A 212 8.34 10.24 -23.29
CA GLY A 212 8.78 10.71 -21.96
C GLY A 212 8.77 9.63 -20.88
N THR A 213 7.68 8.88 -20.75
CA THR A 213 7.50 7.84 -19.72
C THR A 213 8.19 6.50 -20.05
N SER A 214 8.55 6.26 -21.31
CA SER A 214 9.34 5.09 -21.72
C SER A 214 10.73 5.06 -21.09
N ALA A 215 11.27 6.23 -20.73
CA ALA A 215 12.48 6.35 -19.93
C ALA A 215 12.27 5.81 -18.49
N MET A 216 11.05 5.92 -17.95
CA MET A 216 10.70 5.44 -16.61
C MET A 216 10.67 3.92 -16.51
N LEU A 217 10.40 3.21 -17.62
CA LEU A 217 10.50 1.75 -17.73
C LEU A 217 11.92 1.29 -18.10
N SER A 218 12.92 2.17 -18.14
CA SER A 218 14.29 1.71 -18.38
C SER A 218 14.82 0.97 -17.15
N LEU A 219 15.60 -0.10 -17.40
CA LEU A 219 16.27 -0.85 -16.33
C LEU A 219 17.09 0.08 -15.42
N ASP A 220 17.75 1.08 -16.00
CA ASP A 220 18.54 2.05 -15.23
C ASP A 220 17.68 2.89 -14.30
N ASN A 221 16.48 3.30 -14.72
CA ASN A 221 15.57 4.03 -13.86
C ASN A 221 15.06 3.15 -12.71
N CYS A 222 14.63 1.93 -13.01
CA CYS A 222 14.13 1.05 -11.96
C CYS A 222 15.23 0.62 -10.97
N ILE A 223 16.48 0.46 -11.42
CA ILE A 223 17.65 0.22 -10.52
C ILE A 223 17.92 1.43 -9.62
N LYS A 224 17.76 2.67 -10.11
CA LYS A 224 17.88 3.86 -9.26
C LYS A 224 16.81 3.90 -8.19
N GLY A 225 15.58 3.49 -8.50
CA GLY A 225 14.50 3.38 -7.52
C GLY A 225 14.84 2.46 -6.33
N PHE A 226 15.72 1.46 -6.52
CA PHE A 226 16.21 0.65 -5.39
C PHE A 226 17.10 1.43 -4.42
N ASP A 227 17.75 2.53 -4.83
CA ASP A 227 18.47 3.40 -3.91
C ASP A 227 17.51 4.09 -2.95
N ALA A 228 16.39 4.63 -3.46
CA ALA A 228 15.32 5.18 -2.62
C ALA A 228 14.83 4.15 -1.60
N LEU A 229 14.53 2.92 -2.05
CA LEU A 229 14.10 1.84 -1.15
C LEU A 229 15.15 1.42 -0.10
N ILE A 230 16.46 1.59 -0.39
CA ILE A 230 17.56 1.24 0.54
C ILE A 230 17.78 2.32 1.62
N GLU A 231 17.37 3.55 1.34
CA GLU A 231 17.50 4.73 2.21
C GLU A 231 16.31 4.90 3.16
N MET A 232 15.17 4.30 2.83
CA MET A 232 13.99 4.20 3.70
C MET A 232 14.30 3.62 5.10
N GLU A 233 13.45 3.97 6.07
CA GLU A 233 13.42 3.34 7.38
C GLU A 233 13.24 1.82 7.22
N VAL A 234 14.03 1.05 7.96
CA VAL A 234 14.02 -0.42 7.87
C VAL A 234 13.17 -0.98 9.01
N LEU A 235 12.03 -1.57 8.69
CA LEU A 235 11.17 -2.24 9.67
C LEU A 235 11.59 -3.69 9.90
N GLU A 236 12.19 -4.33 8.89
CA GLU A 236 12.73 -5.68 8.92
C GLU A 236 14.12 -5.75 8.29
N GLU A 237 15.14 -6.11 9.07
CA GLU A 237 16.54 -6.11 8.60
C GLU A 237 16.76 -6.91 7.30
N SER A 238 16.04 -8.03 7.12
CA SER A 238 16.15 -8.87 5.93
C SER A 238 15.66 -8.21 4.63
N TRP A 239 14.83 -7.16 4.75
CA TRP A 239 14.35 -6.37 3.62
C TRP A 239 15.49 -5.68 2.88
N ARG A 240 16.34 -4.97 3.63
CA ARG A 240 17.45 -4.21 3.05
C ARG A 240 18.46 -5.11 2.34
N ASP A 241 18.71 -6.30 2.89
CA ASP A 241 19.57 -7.29 2.25
C ASP A 241 18.95 -7.83 0.95
N SER A 242 17.63 -8.01 0.92
CA SER A 242 16.89 -8.44 -0.27
C SER A 242 16.97 -7.41 -1.40
N ILE A 243 16.78 -6.12 -1.11
CA ILE A 243 16.90 -5.06 -2.12
C ILE A 243 18.33 -4.95 -2.64
N LYS A 244 19.33 -4.99 -1.75
CA LYS A 244 20.75 -4.94 -2.17
C LYS A 244 21.12 -6.12 -3.06
N ALA A 245 20.65 -7.32 -2.73
CA ALA A 245 20.86 -8.52 -3.55
C ALA A 245 20.17 -8.38 -4.92
N ALA A 246 18.94 -7.90 -4.95
CA ALA A 246 18.22 -7.65 -6.20
C ALA A 246 18.92 -6.58 -7.06
N LYS A 247 19.37 -5.49 -6.45
CA LYS A 247 20.14 -4.44 -7.14
C LYS A 247 21.41 -5.01 -7.76
N ALA A 248 22.18 -5.81 -7.01
CA ALA A 248 23.38 -6.47 -7.52
C ALA A 248 23.07 -7.41 -8.70
N PHE A 249 22.02 -8.22 -8.58
CA PHE A 249 21.56 -9.10 -9.66
C PHE A 249 21.26 -8.30 -10.95
N TRP A 250 20.52 -7.19 -10.85
CA TRP A 250 20.15 -6.39 -12.03
C TRP A 250 21.32 -5.62 -12.63
N LEU A 251 22.29 -5.19 -11.81
CA LEU A 251 23.55 -4.62 -12.30
C LEU A 251 24.40 -5.64 -13.05
N GLU A 252 24.46 -6.89 -12.58
CA GLU A 252 25.17 -7.99 -13.27
C GLU A 252 24.49 -8.37 -14.60
N HIS A 253 23.17 -8.22 -14.67
CA HIS A 253 22.36 -8.54 -15.84
C HIS A 253 22.02 -7.32 -16.71
N LYS A 254 22.71 -6.19 -16.53
CA LYS A 254 22.41 -4.92 -17.21
C LYS A 254 22.36 -5.03 -18.75
N GLU A 255 23.22 -5.88 -19.32
CA GLU A 255 23.28 -6.13 -20.77
C GLU A 255 22.29 -7.22 -21.24
N SER A 256 21.60 -7.90 -20.32
CA SER A 256 20.66 -8.99 -20.65
C SER A 256 19.26 -8.45 -20.95
N PHE A 257 19.07 -8.01 -22.19
CA PHE A 257 17.75 -7.56 -22.66
C PHE A 257 16.66 -8.63 -22.50
N THR A 258 17.00 -9.91 -22.70
CA THR A 258 16.05 -11.02 -22.58
C THR A 258 15.53 -11.16 -21.15
N THR A 259 16.42 -11.10 -20.14
CA THR A 259 16.04 -11.19 -18.73
C THR A 259 15.11 -10.05 -18.35
N TRP A 260 15.50 -8.81 -18.67
CA TRP A 260 14.68 -7.63 -18.43
C TRP A 260 13.30 -7.75 -19.07
N LYS A 261 13.26 -8.10 -20.36
CA LYS A 261 12.01 -8.23 -21.11
C LYS A 261 11.10 -9.30 -20.52
N SER A 262 11.61 -10.49 -20.19
CA SER A 262 10.79 -11.57 -19.61
C SER A 262 10.25 -11.22 -18.22
N THR A 263 10.97 -10.38 -17.46
CA THR A 263 10.52 -9.94 -16.14
C THR A 263 9.44 -8.87 -16.25
N MET A 264 9.64 -7.86 -17.09
CA MET A 264 8.68 -6.76 -17.26
C MET A 264 7.43 -7.17 -18.03
N TYR A 265 7.53 -8.20 -18.89
CA TYR A 265 6.42 -8.76 -19.67
C TYR A 265 6.22 -10.25 -19.31
N PRO A 266 5.71 -10.55 -18.10
CA PRO A 266 5.47 -11.91 -17.67
C PRO A 266 4.35 -12.58 -18.47
N ALA A 267 4.21 -13.89 -18.33
CA ALA A 267 3.05 -14.61 -18.87
C ALA A 267 1.78 -14.27 -18.07
N ALA A 268 0.61 -14.42 -18.70
CA ALA A 268 -0.70 -14.16 -18.09
C ALA A 268 -0.91 -14.86 -16.74
N GLU A 269 -0.35 -16.06 -16.55
CA GLU A 269 -0.38 -16.85 -15.29
C GLU A 269 0.29 -16.15 -14.09
N LYS A 270 1.05 -15.09 -14.35
CA LYS A 270 1.73 -14.29 -13.31
C LYS A 270 1.38 -12.81 -13.41
N GLU A 271 1.14 -12.30 -14.62
CA GLU A 271 0.76 -10.91 -14.87
C GLU A 271 -0.46 -10.48 -14.05
N PHE A 272 -1.48 -11.35 -13.93
CA PHE A 272 -2.70 -11.05 -13.17
C PHE A 272 -2.44 -10.71 -11.69
N ILE A 273 -1.35 -11.23 -11.11
CA ILE A 273 -1.00 -10.95 -9.70
C ILE A 273 -0.55 -9.49 -9.59
N PHE A 274 0.31 -9.05 -10.52
CA PHE A 274 0.82 -7.68 -10.55
C PHE A 274 -0.26 -6.67 -10.97
N GLU A 275 -1.22 -7.09 -11.80
CA GLU A 275 -2.43 -6.32 -12.10
C GLU A 275 -3.23 -6.01 -10.83
N LYS A 276 -3.57 -7.03 -10.03
CA LYS A 276 -4.31 -6.85 -8.77
C LYS A 276 -3.54 -6.00 -7.76
N ILE A 277 -2.20 -6.12 -7.74
CA ILE A 277 -1.34 -5.26 -6.90
C ILE A 277 -1.44 -3.81 -7.36
N LEU A 278 -1.34 -3.54 -8.66
CA LEU A 278 -1.49 -2.19 -9.21
C LEU A 278 -2.86 -1.60 -8.82
N GLU A 279 -3.94 -2.35 -8.99
CA GLU A 279 -5.29 -1.91 -8.58
C GLU A 279 -5.35 -1.61 -7.07
N CYS A 280 -4.81 -2.49 -6.23
CA CYS A 280 -4.79 -2.29 -4.78
C CYS A 280 -4.01 -1.03 -4.39
N LEU A 281 -2.86 -0.78 -5.02
CA LEU A 281 -2.02 0.38 -4.70
C LEU A 281 -2.62 1.68 -5.24
N LEU A 282 -3.27 1.67 -6.41
CA LEU A 282 -4.02 2.82 -6.91
C LEU A 282 -5.17 3.19 -5.97
N TYR A 283 -5.89 2.19 -5.46
CA TYR A 283 -6.96 2.41 -4.49
C TYR A 283 -6.43 3.04 -3.20
N THR A 284 -5.30 2.54 -2.69
CA THR A 284 -4.71 2.99 -1.42
C THR A 284 -4.08 4.38 -1.50
N TYR A 285 -3.35 4.71 -2.58
CA TYR A 285 -2.48 5.89 -2.59
C TYR A 285 -2.98 7.07 -3.40
N PHE A 286 -3.66 6.83 -4.53
CA PHE A 286 -3.89 7.86 -5.55
C PHE A 286 -4.73 9.03 -5.04
N CYS A 287 -5.91 8.76 -4.48
CA CYS A 287 -6.82 9.81 -4.01
C CYS A 287 -6.30 10.55 -2.77
N GLY A 288 -5.28 10.03 -2.07
CA GLY A 288 -4.60 10.78 -1.03
C GLY A 288 -3.91 12.04 -1.55
N ALA A 289 -3.80 12.22 -2.88
CA ALA A 289 -3.25 13.43 -3.50
C ALA A 289 -4.07 14.68 -3.17
N VAL A 290 -5.32 14.51 -2.72
CA VAL A 290 -6.13 15.61 -2.21
C VAL A 290 -5.48 16.32 -1.01
N TYR A 291 -4.62 15.62 -0.24
CA TYR A 291 -4.03 16.17 0.98
C TYR A 291 -2.76 17.00 0.73
N ASP A 292 -2.04 16.74 -0.35
CA ASP A 292 -0.71 17.32 -0.62
C ASP A 292 -0.52 17.84 -2.04
N GLY A 293 -1.48 17.62 -2.95
CA GLY A 293 -1.38 18.01 -4.34
C GLY A 293 -0.43 17.15 -5.18
N GLN A 294 0.08 16.04 -4.63
CA GLN A 294 1.11 15.21 -5.26
C GLN A 294 0.49 14.07 -6.09
N ILE A 295 -0.24 14.45 -7.14
CA ILE A 295 -0.99 13.55 -8.03
C ILE A 295 -0.05 12.55 -8.71
N TYR A 296 0.99 13.07 -9.36
CA TYR A 296 1.96 12.25 -10.10
C TYR A 296 2.69 11.29 -9.15
N ALA A 297 3.26 11.81 -8.06
CA ALA A 297 4.04 11.01 -7.12
C ALA A 297 3.23 9.85 -6.52
N ARG A 298 1.96 10.09 -6.15
CA ARG A 298 1.08 9.05 -5.61
C ARG A 298 0.70 7.98 -6.62
N THR A 299 0.51 8.33 -7.89
CA THR A 299 0.36 7.32 -8.95
C THR A 299 1.66 6.54 -9.15
N MET A 300 2.81 7.20 -9.10
CA MET A 300 4.12 6.56 -9.30
C MET A 300 4.48 5.59 -8.19
N ILE A 301 4.02 5.83 -6.95
CA ILE A 301 4.09 4.81 -5.89
C ILE A 301 3.43 3.53 -6.39
N ALA A 302 2.19 3.55 -6.88
CA ALA A 302 1.53 2.33 -7.37
C ALA A 302 2.26 1.68 -8.57
N VAL A 303 2.63 2.48 -9.57
CA VAL A 303 3.28 2.00 -10.81
C VAL A 303 4.67 1.41 -10.54
N GLN A 304 5.53 2.12 -9.81
CA GLN A 304 6.91 1.69 -9.58
C GLN A 304 7.00 0.63 -8.50
N SER A 305 6.14 0.63 -7.48
CA SER A 305 5.97 -0.50 -6.56
C SER A 305 5.76 -1.80 -7.32
N THR A 306 4.85 -1.78 -8.30
CA THR A 306 4.50 -2.95 -9.10
C THR A 306 5.72 -3.45 -9.90
N ARG A 307 6.46 -2.53 -10.53
CA ARG A 307 7.71 -2.85 -11.25
C ARG A 307 8.82 -3.38 -10.33
N TRP A 308 9.03 -2.74 -9.18
CA TRP A 308 10.01 -3.18 -8.20
C TRP A 308 9.67 -4.57 -7.67
N LEU A 309 8.40 -4.88 -7.43
CA LEU A 309 7.97 -6.22 -7.04
C LEU A 309 8.27 -7.27 -8.12
N MET A 310 8.04 -6.96 -9.40
CA MET A 310 8.43 -7.82 -10.53
C MET A 310 9.94 -8.05 -10.56
N MET A 311 10.73 -7.00 -10.33
CA MET A 311 12.19 -7.07 -10.28
C MET A 311 12.72 -7.87 -9.10
N LEU A 312 12.14 -7.69 -7.92
CA LEU A 312 12.52 -8.40 -6.68
C LEU A 312 12.22 -9.89 -6.80
N ASP A 313 11.06 -10.24 -7.36
CA ASP A 313 10.68 -11.62 -7.63
C ASP A 313 11.62 -12.31 -8.61
N ALA A 314 11.98 -11.65 -9.71
CA ALA A 314 12.90 -12.25 -10.68
C ALA A 314 14.34 -12.39 -10.16
N ALA A 315 14.76 -11.54 -9.22
CA ALA A 315 16.10 -11.55 -8.64
C ALA A 315 16.23 -12.45 -7.39
N SER A 316 15.13 -13.00 -6.88
CA SER A 316 15.10 -13.75 -5.63
C SER A 316 14.56 -15.17 -5.84
N SER A 317 15.03 -16.12 -5.02
CA SER A 317 14.42 -17.45 -4.91
C SER A 317 13.27 -17.50 -3.89
N GLN A 318 12.96 -16.36 -3.28
CA GLN A 318 11.86 -16.22 -2.33
C GLN A 318 10.51 -16.32 -3.03
N GLU A 319 9.52 -16.86 -2.33
CA GLU A 319 8.13 -16.86 -2.79
C GLU A 319 7.62 -15.42 -3.01
N LEU A 320 6.98 -15.19 -4.17
CA LEU A 320 6.42 -13.88 -4.54
C LEU A 320 5.52 -13.29 -3.45
N ALA A 321 4.66 -14.12 -2.83
CA ALA A 321 3.80 -13.72 -1.71
C ALA A 321 4.59 -12.99 -0.62
N LYS A 322 5.74 -13.56 -0.25
CA LYS A 322 6.60 -13.01 0.78
C LYS A 322 7.27 -11.71 0.36
N THR A 323 7.65 -11.59 -0.90
CA THR A 323 8.18 -10.33 -1.43
C THR A 323 7.13 -9.22 -1.37
N ILE A 324 5.88 -9.51 -1.74
CA ILE A 324 4.77 -8.54 -1.73
C ILE A 324 4.47 -8.06 -0.31
N TYR A 325 4.20 -8.96 0.63
CA TYR A 325 3.83 -8.53 1.98
C TYR A 325 4.99 -7.88 2.73
N LEU A 326 6.25 -8.23 2.43
CA LEU A 326 7.40 -7.55 3.02
C LEU A 326 7.54 -6.14 2.46
N TYR A 327 7.43 -5.96 1.14
CA TYR A 327 7.45 -4.64 0.52
C TYR A 327 6.35 -3.74 1.09
N SER A 328 5.11 -4.21 1.09
CA SER A 328 3.97 -3.44 1.59
C SER A 328 4.13 -3.10 3.07
N ARG A 329 4.67 -3.99 3.91
CA ARG A 329 5.00 -3.66 5.31
C ARG A 329 6.03 -2.54 5.42
N GLU A 330 7.06 -2.57 4.57
CA GLU A 330 8.14 -1.58 4.62
C GLU A 330 7.64 -0.21 4.19
N VAL A 331 6.69 -0.14 3.26
CA VAL A 331 6.10 1.12 2.81
C VAL A 331 4.94 1.56 3.70
N GLU A 332 3.88 0.75 3.83
CA GLU A 332 2.61 1.13 4.47
C GLU A 332 2.68 1.29 5.99
N HIS A 333 3.66 0.69 6.67
CA HIS A 333 3.76 0.80 8.14
C HIS A 333 4.70 1.91 8.60
N SER A 334 5.18 2.77 7.68
CA SER A 334 6.00 3.93 8.00
C SER A 334 5.60 5.12 7.14
N ASP A 335 4.95 6.11 7.76
CA ASP A 335 4.63 7.38 7.10
C ASP A 335 5.90 8.06 6.57
N LEU A 336 7.05 7.87 7.22
CA LEU A 336 8.34 8.36 6.74
C LEU A 336 8.73 7.74 5.40
N ASN A 337 8.42 6.45 5.20
CA ASN A 337 8.72 5.76 3.95
C ASN A 337 7.76 6.14 2.84
N VAL A 338 6.46 6.29 3.14
CA VAL A 338 5.49 6.82 2.16
C VAL A 338 5.90 8.23 1.72
N ASN A 339 6.20 9.13 2.67
CA ASN A 339 6.63 10.50 2.36
C ASN A 339 7.96 10.53 1.59
N ALA A 340 8.92 9.67 1.93
CA ALA A 340 10.18 9.57 1.19
C ALA A 340 9.95 9.13 -0.27
N LEU A 341 8.97 8.27 -0.54
CA LEU A 341 8.60 7.91 -1.91
C LEU A 341 7.88 9.04 -2.64
N ILE A 342 7.02 9.80 -1.95
CA ILE A 342 6.38 10.99 -2.53
C ILE A 342 7.45 12.00 -2.94
N GLU A 343 8.35 12.38 -2.04
CA GLU A 343 9.47 13.30 -2.31
C GLU A 343 10.36 12.78 -3.46
N TYR A 344 10.67 11.48 -3.47
CA TYR A 344 11.48 10.87 -4.53
C TYR A 344 10.87 11.03 -5.93
N PHE A 345 9.54 10.88 -6.06
CA PHE A 345 8.86 11.01 -7.35
C PHE A 345 8.50 12.46 -7.70
N GLU A 346 8.30 13.32 -6.70
CA GLU A 346 8.16 14.76 -6.91
C GLU A 346 9.45 15.33 -7.52
N ASP A 347 10.63 14.90 -7.04
CA ASP A 347 11.93 15.29 -7.60
C ASP A 347 12.17 14.82 -9.06
N GLU A 348 11.30 13.96 -9.62
CA GLU A 348 11.36 13.54 -11.03
C GLU A 348 10.65 14.51 -12.00
N LEU A 349 9.80 15.43 -11.49
CA LEU A 349 9.13 16.50 -12.23
C LEU A 349 10.04 17.73 -12.41
#